data_AF-A0A8S0THQ8-F1
#
_entry.id   AF-A0A8S0THQ8-F1
#
_cell.length_a   1.000
_cell.length_b   1.000
_cell.length_c   1.000
_cell.angle_alpha   90.00
_cell.angle_beta   90.00
_cell.angle_gamma   90.00
#
_symmetry.space_group_name_H-M   'P 1'
#
loop_
_entity.id
_entity.type
_entity.pdbx_description
1 polymer ?
#
loop_
_entity_poly.entity_id
_entity_poly.type
_entity_poly.pdbx_seq_one_letter_code
_entity_poly.pdbx_strand_id
1 'polypeptide(L)'
;MLQHLVLSPSFVQRFTTKTHTSHTKVQLCASMARANTTPVLKNNLFTLNSKPSNSLFFSHNKSLSAFSSSIFSSATQLHLHSKPSYSCIRITRVSTAPVEYAPPAPEFNFQNEIARLKSLKSKLDDCKTLKEKMNVMESDSRVKSFFDSRRNHFARVVEGENLNENEFYLLNCVVAAGQGHVLGEFGRKLEGAEFDSARNSVKGALYALAEMIETWDVSDGGKRVELKGEEKRALRSLLKTLGEVEQFYDCLGGIIGYQITVLELLAQSTSEGQTINWFEQKSSKYQIIDIHPPNVLDLSEDVEYASQAAIWGIEGLPDLGEICPLGGSADRLGLVDPETGECLPAAMLPYCGRTLLEGLIRDLQAREFLYFKLYGKQCITPVAIMTSSAKNNHWHITSLCERLEWFGRGRSRFLLFEQPLVPAVSAEDGEWVVTRPYVPLCKPGGHGVIWKLAYDKGVFKWFHDHGRKGATVRQVSNVVAATDMTLLALAGIGLRHRKKLGFASCQRNPGATEGINVLLEKKNLDGKWAYGLSCIEYTEFDKFGITVGPPSPNSLQAEFPANTNILYVDLPSAELIASSKDARSLPGMVLNVKKPITFVDEFGMKQRCKLMTWHYCFEEFISSIIVILLS
;
A
#
# COMPACT_ATOMS: atom_id res chain seq x y z
N MET A 1 4.07 44.25 48.77
CA MET A 1 4.73 43.26 49.65
C MET A 1 4.88 41.97 48.84
N LEU A 2 6.01 41.26 48.65
CA LEU A 2 7.47 41.45 48.77
C LEU A 2 8.09 40.42 47.78
N GLN A 3 9.07 40.58 46.89
CA GLN A 3 10.08 41.61 46.53
C GLN A 3 11.54 41.25 46.93
N HIS A 4 12.48 41.31 45.96
CA HIS A 4 13.91 40.89 46.00
C HIS A 4 14.14 39.35 45.99
N LEU A 5 15.27 38.78 45.54
CA LEU A 5 16.58 39.27 45.03
C LEU A 5 16.76 38.91 43.52
N VAL A 6 17.64 39.45 42.65
CA VAL A 6 18.93 40.20 42.63
C VAL A 6 20.15 39.39 42.08
N LEU A 7 20.61 39.87 40.92
CA LEU A 7 21.82 39.70 40.07
C LEU A 7 23.16 39.07 40.59
N SER A 8 23.69 38.13 39.78
CA SER A 8 25.06 38.06 39.16
C SER A 8 26.34 37.95 40.06
N PRO A 9 27.59 37.89 39.52
CA PRO A 9 28.19 36.83 38.67
C PRO A 9 29.66 36.42 39.04
N SER A 10 30.32 35.66 38.15
CA SER A 10 31.78 35.65 37.84
C SER A 10 32.76 34.63 38.50
N PHE A 11 33.59 34.01 37.64
CA PHE A 11 35.02 33.62 37.72
C PHE A 11 35.33 32.91 36.36
N VAL A 12 36.29 33.25 35.47
CA VAL A 12 37.73 33.59 35.55
C VAL A 12 38.55 32.35 35.96
N GLN A 13 39.57 31.82 35.27
CA GLN A 13 40.69 32.33 34.43
C GLN A 13 40.85 31.47 33.13
N ARG A 14 41.34 31.94 31.96
CA ARG A 14 42.76 32.19 31.54
C ARG A 14 43.68 30.97 31.74
N PHE A 15 44.60 30.59 30.85
CA PHE A 15 45.17 31.21 29.63
C PHE A 15 45.05 30.21 28.42
N THR A 16 45.73 30.21 27.26
CA THR A 16 46.99 30.85 26.78
C THR A 16 46.94 31.09 25.24
N THR A 17 48.06 31.06 24.52
CA THR A 17 48.22 31.44 23.10
C THR A 17 49.17 30.51 22.34
N LYS A 18 49.02 30.41 21.00
CA LYS A 18 50.10 30.73 20.05
C LYS A 18 49.59 30.93 18.62
N THR A 19 50.29 31.78 17.87
CA THR A 19 49.98 32.20 16.50
C THR A 19 50.91 31.55 15.50
N HIS A 20 50.44 31.30 14.27
CA HIS A 20 51.29 31.45 13.08
C HIS A 20 50.46 31.85 11.85
N THR A 21 51.02 32.74 11.04
CA THR A 21 50.44 33.25 9.79
C THR A 21 51.30 32.85 8.60
N SER A 22 50.68 32.50 7.48
CA SER A 22 51.31 32.52 6.15
C SER A 22 50.27 32.91 5.09
N HIS A 23 50.68 33.75 4.14
CA HIS A 23 49.81 34.25 3.06
C HIS A 23 49.92 33.39 1.81
N THR A 24 48.83 33.31 1.05
CA THR A 24 48.89 33.39 -0.42
C THR A 24 47.77 34.31 -0.92
N LYS A 25 48.10 35.29 -1.78
CA LYS A 25 47.14 36.08 -2.56
C LYS A 25 47.17 35.62 -4.02
N VAL A 26 46.00 35.47 -4.65
CA VAL A 26 45.65 35.93 -6.02
C VAL A 26 44.11 35.95 -6.08
N GLN A 27 43.37 36.83 -6.78
CA GLN A 27 43.41 38.28 -7.02
C GLN A 27 42.05 38.62 -7.66
N LEU A 28 41.47 39.80 -7.41
CA LEU A 28 40.19 40.17 -8.02
C LEU A 28 40.34 40.41 -9.54
N CYS A 29 39.30 40.09 -10.28
CA CYS A 29 38.83 40.98 -11.34
C CYS A 29 37.33 41.19 -11.18
N ALA A 30 36.88 42.45 -11.21
CA ALA A 30 35.50 42.83 -11.02
C ALA A 30 35.08 43.79 -12.13
N SER A 31 33.87 43.61 -12.66
CA SER A 31 33.20 44.61 -13.50
C SER A 31 31.85 44.97 -12.88
N MET A 32 31.61 46.27 -12.74
CA MET A 32 30.35 46.80 -12.25
C MET A 32 29.41 47.11 -13.42
N ALA A 33 28.12 46.81 -13.25
CA ALA A 33 27.06 47.50 -13.96
C ALA A 33 25.85 47.68 -13.01
N ARG A 34 25.68 48.89 -12.47
CA ARG A 34 24.42 49.30 -11.83
C ARG A 34 23.52 49.92 -12.88
N ALA A 35 22.25 49.55 -12.90
CA ALA A 35 21.19 50.32 -13.54
C ALA A 35 19.95 50.31 -12.63
N ASN A 36 19.57 51.47 -12.10
CA ASN A 36 18.33 51.65 -11.36
C ASN A 36 17.26 52.19 -12.31
N THR A 37 16.10 51.53 -12.40
CA THR A 37 14.85 52.15 -12.86
C THR A 37 13.66 51.58 -12.09
N THR A 38 12.68 52.45 -11.82
CA THR A 38 11.49 52.19 -10.99
C THR A 38 10.39 51.41 -11.72
N PRO A 39 9.45 50.77 -10.99
CA PRO A 39 8.46 49.88 -11.58
C PRO A 39 7.37 50.62 -12.37
N VAL A 40 6.95 50.03 -13.49
CA VAL A 40 5.81 50.49 -14.29
C VAL A 40 4.58 49.64 -13.95
N LEU A 41 3.53 50.26 -13.41
CA LEU A 41 2.22 49.62 -13.32
C LEU A 41 1.68 49.37 -14.73
N LYS A 42 1.14 48.17 -14.98
CA LYS A 42 0.20 47.94 -16.08
C LYS A 42 -1.14 47.45 -15.54
N ASN A 43 -2.07 48.39 -15.41
CA ASN A 43 -3.49 48.08 -15.31
C ASN A 43 -3.94 47.42 -16.62
N ASN A 44 -4.41 46.18 -16.56
CA ASN A 44 -5.26 45.61 -17.61
C ASN A 44 -6.69 45.54 -17.06
N LEU A 45 -7.47 46.61 -17.26
CA LEU A 45 -8.92 46.52 -17.11
C LEU A 45 -9.46 45.71 -18.29
N PHE A 46 -10.09 44.57 -18.02
CA PHE A 46 -11.00 43.94 -18.98
C PHE A 46 -12.42 44.41 -18.69
N THR A 47 -12.92 45.29 -19.55
CA THR A 47 -14.28 45.83 -19.49
C THR A 47 -15.31 44.79 -19.92
N LEU A 48 -16.28 44.46 -19.07
CA LEU A 48 -17.46 43.70 -19.51
C LEU A 48 -18.33 44.58 -20.42
N ASN A 49 -18.39 44.26 -21.70
CA ASN A 49 -19.40 44.78 -22.62
C ASN A 49 -20.65 43.90 -22.59
N SER A 50 -21.59 44.24 -21.72
CA SER A 50 -22.96 43.70 -21.78
C SER A 50 -23.80 44.46 -22.82
N LYS A 51 -24.49 43.74 -23.73
CA LYS A 51 -25.92 43.99 -24.08
C LYS A 51 -26.49 42.88 -24.98
N PRO A 52 -27.83 42.71 -25.04
CA PRO A 52 -28.50 41.52 -25.59
C PRO A 52 -29.19 41.79 -26.94
N SER A 53 -29.77 40.74 -27.56
CA SER A 53 -31.24 40.69 -27.80
C SER A 53 -31.75 39.43 -28.53
N ASN A 54 -32.82 38.85 -27.99
CA ASN A 54 -34.02 38.31 -28.66
C ASN A 54 -33.96 37.12 -29.64
N SER A 55 -34.95 36.24 -29.44
CA SER A 55 -35.43 35.16 -30.31
C SER A 55 -36.18 35.65 -31.56
N LEU A 56 -36.34 34.77 -32.56
CA LEU A 56 -37.62 34.60 -33.27
C LEU A 56 -37.78 33.17 -33.84
N PHE A 57 -39.02 32.74 -34.06
CA PHE A 57 -39.40 31.43 -34.60
C PHE A 57 -39.37 31.40 -36.14
N PHE A 58 -39.23 30.22 -36.73
CA PHE A 58 -40.14 29.71 -37.79
C PHE A 58 -40.07 28.18 -37.87
N SER A 59 -41.07 27.53 -38.48
CA SER A 59 -41.25 26.06 -38.51
C SER A 59 -41.64 25.54 -39.90
N HIS A 60 -41.62 24.20 -40.05
CA HIS A 60 -42.26 23.41 -41.13
C HIS A 60 -41.60 23.53 -42.54
N ASN A 61 -41.68 22.53 -43.45
CA ASN A 61 -42.31 21.20 -43.41
C ASN A 61 -41.78 20.23 -44.50
N LYS A 62 -42.24 18.95 -44.44
CA LYS A 62 -42.28 17.91 -45.52
C LYS A 62 -40.97 17.23 -45.99
N SER A 63 -40.95 16.00 -46.54
CA SER A 63 -41.75 14.75 -46.33
C SER A 63 -41.31 13.60 -47.27
N LEU A 64 -41.13 12.36 -46.75
CA LEU A 64 -41.26 11.04 -47.44
C LEU A 64 -40.32 10.78 -48.66
N SER A 65 -40.05 9.57 -49.22
CA SER A 65 -40.43 8.13 -49.04
C SER A 65 -39.24 7.27 -49.56
N ALA A 66 -38.76 6.17 -48.96
CA ALA A 66 -39.31 4.81 -48.70
C ALA A 66 -39.14 3.77 -49.87
N PHE A 67 -38.89 2.48 -49.52
CA PHE A 67 -38.77 1.25 -50.36
C PHE A 67 -37.47 1.05 -51.19
N SER A 68 -36.93 -0.17 -51.45
CA SER A 68 -37.27 -1.57 -51.03
C SER A 68 -36.09 -2.58 -51.20
N SER A 69 -36.23 -3.77 -50.55
CA SER A 69 -35.66 -5.15 -50.77
C SER A 69 -34.80 -5.50 -52.02
N SER A 70 -33.99 -6.59 -52.11
CA SER A 70 -34.01 -7.96 -51.50
C SER A 70 -32.63 -8.67 -51.61
N ILE A 71 -32.12 -9.44 -50.62
CA ILE A 71 -32.14 -10.93 -50.43
C ILE A 71 -31.39 -11.80 -51.49
N PHE A 72 -30.77 -12.90 -51.01
CA PHE A 72 -30.03 -14.03 -51.66
C PHE A 72 -28.49 -13.93 -51.72
N SER A 73 -27.70 -15.01 -51.65
CA SER A 73 -27.60 -16.15 -50.68
C SER A 73 -26.55 -17.18 -51.15
N SER A 74 -25.97 -17.92 -50.18
CA SER A 74 -25.33 -19.25 -50.32
C SER A 74 -23.91 -19.43 -50.92
N ALA A 75 -23.12 -20.17 -50.13
CA ALA A 75 -22.04 -21.15 -50.37
C ALA A 75 -21.72 -21.61 -51.84
N THR A 76 -20.53 -22.17 -52.17
CA THR A 76 -19.82 -23.25 -51.44
C THR A 76 -18.30 -23.34 -51.77
N GLN A 77 -17.57 -24.16 -51.00
CA GLN A 77 -16.13 -24.45 -51.10
C GLN A 77 -15.70 -25.21 -52.38
N LEU A 78 -14.39 -25.19 -52.71
CA LEU A 78 -13.55 -26.41 -52.82
C LEU A 78 -12.04 -26.12 -52.98
N HIS A 79 -11.21 -27.17 -52.81
CA HIS A 79 -9.73 -27.19 -52.94
C HIS A 79 -9.27 -27.23 -54.43
N LEU A 80 -8.00 -27.07 -54.86
CA LEU A 80 -6.82 -27.91 -54.53
C LEU A 80 -5.46 -27.35 -55.06
N HIS A 81 -4.37 -27.91 -54.55
CA HIS A 81 -2.92 -27.68 -54.77
C HIS A 81 -2.35 -27.20 -56.13
N SER A 82 -1.24 -26.43 -56.04
CA SER A 82 0.05 -26.80 -56.69
C SER A 82 1.29 -26.09 -56.06
N LYS A 83 2.48 -26.64 -56.30
CA LYS A 83 3.86 -26.26 -55.88
C LYS A 83 4.86 -26.96 -56.86
N PRO A 84 6.20 -26.76 -56.86
CA PRO A 84 7.07 -25.95 -55.98
C PRO A 84 7.95 -24.93 -56.74
N SER A 85 8.69 -24.03 -56.07
CA SER A 85 10.15 -24.14 -55.77
C SER A 85 10.84 -22.79 -56.09
N TYR A 86 12.00 -22.34 -55.59
CA TYR A 86 12.89 -22.70 -54.44
C TYR A 86 13.16 -21.36 -53.66
N SER A 87 14.15 -21.07 -52.80
CA SER A 87 15.38 -21.77 -52.33
C SER A 87 15.80 -21.36 -50.89
N CYS A 88 16.05 -22.38 -50.06
CA CYS A 88 17.22 -22.56 -49.18
C CYS A 88 17.88 -21.35 -48.46
N ILE A 89 17.72 -21.31 -47.13
CA ILE A 89 18.78 -21.07 -46.13
C ILE A 89 18.49 -21.99 -44.92
N ARG A 90 19.52 -22.40 -44.16
CA ARG A 90 19.41 -23.43 -43.11
C ARG A 90 18.99 -22.85 -41.74
N ILE A 91 18.10 -23.54 -41.04
CA ILE A 91 17.87 -23.37 -39.59
C ILE A 91 18.30 -24.67 -38.88
N THR A 92 19.12 -24.55 -37.84
CA THR A 92 19.55 -25.67 -37.00
C THR A 92 18.42 -26.16 -36.10
N ARG A 93 18.14 -27.47 -36.12
CA ARG A 93 17.18 -28.11 -35.20
C ARG A 93 17.75 -28.14 -33.77
N VAL A 94 16.95 -27.71 -32.81
CA VAL A 94 17.08 -28.13 -31.40
C VAL A 94 16.19 -29.35 -31.20
N SER A 95 16.67 -30.37 -30.49
CA SER A 95 15.88 -31.56 -30.18
C SER A 95 15.08 -31.34 -28.90
N THR A 96 13.75 -31.38 -28.99
CA THR A 96 12.87 -31.41 -27.80
C THR A 96 12.68 -32.86 -27.34
N ALA A 97 13.61 -33.34 -26.51
CA ALA A 97 13.32 -34.50 -25.68
C ALA A 97 12.12 -34.16 -24.76
N PRO A 98 11.16 -35.09 -24.55
CA PRO A 98 10.06 -34.85 -23.63
C PRO A 98 10.61 -34.69 -22.22
N VAL A 99 10.17 -33.65 -21.52
CA VAL A 99 10.46 -33.47 -20.09
C VAL A 99 9.70 -34.56 -19.34
N GLU A 100 10.41 -35.41 -18.62
CA GLU A 100 9.79 -36.40 -17.73
C GLU A 100 8.92 -35.65 -16.70
N TYR A 101 7.67 -36.08 -16.57
CA TYR A 101 6.69 -35.46 -15.69
C TYR A 101 7.07 -35.73 -14.24
N ALA A 102 7.76 -34.77 -13.62
CA ALA A 102 7.90 -34.73 -12.17
C ALA A 102 6.49 -34.65 -11.57
N PRO A 103 6.14 -35.51 -10.60
CA PRO A 103 4.86 -35.39 -9.91
C PRO A 103 4.77 -34.02 -9.21
N PRO A 104 3.56 -33.45 -9.06
CA PRO A 104 3.39 -32.24 -8.26
C PRO A 104 3.92 -32.46 -6.85
N ALA A 105 4.51 -31.41 -6.27
CA ALA A 105 4.93 -31.42 -4.87
C ALA A 105 3.72 -31.73 -3.96
N PRO A 106 3.91 -32.45 -2.84
CA PRO A 106 2.83 -32.73 -1.91
C PRO A 106 2.22 -31.42 -1.39
N GLU A 107 0.90 -31.30 -1.45
CA GLU A 107 0.19 -30.06 -1.13
C GLU A 107 0.45 -29.65 0.32
N PHE A 108 1.00 -28.44 0.52
CA PHE A 108 1.24 -27.90 1.85
C PHE A 108 -0.11 -27.71 2.57
N ASN A 109 -0.31 -28.41 3.68
CA ASN A 109 -1.60 -28.42 4.38
C ASN A 109 -1.77 -27.15 5.22
N PHE A 110 -2.17 -26.07 4.55
CA PHE A 110 -2.48 -24.77 5.16
C PHE A 110 -3.45 -24.89 6.34
N GLN A 111 -4.47 -25.78 6.28
CA GLN A 111 -5.49 -25.89 7.32
C GLN A 111 -4.92 -26.39 8.65
N ASN A 112 -4.02 -27.37 8.62
CA ASN A 112 -3.34 -27.87 9.83
C ASN A 112 -2.49 -26.77 10.49
N GLU A 113 -1.75 -26.01 9.70
CA GLU A 113 -0.88 -24.94 10.21
C GLU A 113 -1.68 -23.73 10.72
N ILE A 114 -2.75 -23.33 10.02
CA ILE A 114 -3.72 -22.33 10.48
C ILE A 114 -4.32 -22.75 11.83
N ALA A 115 -4.71 -24.02 11.99
CA ALA A 115 -5.28 -24.53 13.24
C ALA A 115 -4.25 -24.51 14.39
N ARG A 116 -2.99 -24.92 14.14
CA ARG A 116 -1.90 -24.88 15.13
C ARG A 116 -1.60 -23.44 15.54
N LEU A 117 -1.44 -22.52 14.59
CA LEU A 117 -1.17 -21.11 14.86
C LEU A 117 -2.33 -20.42 15.59
N LYS A 118 -3.59 -20.73 15.27
CA LYS A 118 -4.75 -20.23 16.04
C LYS A 118 -4.75 -20.72 17.49
N SER A 119 -4.37 -21.98 17.73
CA SER A 119 -4.21 -22.50 19.10
C SER A 119 -3.07 -21.81 19.86
N LEU A 120 -1.95 -21.53 19.20
CA LEU A 120 -0.85 -20.74 19.77
C LEU A 120 -1.29 -19.30 20.07
N LYS A 121 -1.94 -18.62 19.12
CA LYS A 121 -2.45 -17.25 19.28
C LYS A 121 -3.38 -17.14 20.49
N SER A 122 -4.33 -18.05 20.65
CA SER A 122 -5.25 -18.03 21.81
C SER A 122 -4.50 -18.05 23.15
N LYS A 123 -3.44 -18.86 23.28
CA LYS A 123 -2.61 -18.90 24.49
C LYS A 123 -1.82 -17.61 24.70
N LEU A 124 -1.41 -16.94 23.61
CA LEU A 124 -0.72 -15.65 23.66
C LEU A 124 -1.67 -14.47 23.96
N ASP A 125 -2.95 -14.59 23.59
CA ASP A 125 -4.00 -13.63 23.93
C ASP A 125 -4.35 -13.68 25.43
N ASP A 126 -4.30 -14.88 26.04
CA ASP A 126 -4.51 -15.08 27.49
C ASP A 126 -3.36 -14.54 28.37
N CYS A 127 -2.17 -14.29 27.78
CA CYS A 127 -0.97 -13.82 28.49
C CYS A 127 -1.00 -12.31 28.77
N LYS A 128 -0.69 -11.91 30.01
CA LYS A 128 -0.73 -10.50 30.46
C LYS A 128 0.65 -9.83 30.47
N THR A 129 1.71 -10.63 30.45
CA THR A 129 3.11 -10.20 30.53
C THR A 129 3.95 -10.81 29.42
N LEU A 130 5.05 -10.15 29.06
CA LEU A 130 6.03 -10.68 28.11
C LEU A 130 6.60 -12.04 28.55
N LYS A 131 6.81 -12.22 29.86
CA LYS A 131 7.32 -13.48 30.42
C LYS A 131 6.36 -14.65 30.29
N GLU A 132 5.05 -14.42 30.48
CA GLU A 132 4.04 -15.45 30.20
C GLU A 132 4.03 -15.81 28.71
N LYS A 133 4.10 -14.81 27.82
CA LYS A 133 4.24 -15.05 26.37
C LYS A 133 5.50 -15.85 26.04
N MET A 134 6.66 -15.51 26.60
CA MET A 134 7.90 -16.27 26.39
C MET A 134 7.75 -17.73 26.82
N ASN A 135 7.20 -18.00 28.02
CA ASN A 135 6.95 -19.37 28.48
C ASN A 135 6.04 -20.17 27.50
N VAL A 136 5.02 -19.53 26.93
CA VAL A 136 4.13 -20.14 25.91
C VAL A 136 4.89 -20.43 24.62
N MET A 137 5.75 -19.52 24.18
CA MET A 137 6.56 -19.67 22.96
C MET A 137 7.66 -20.73 23.11
N GLU A 138 8.36 -20.78 24.24
CA GLU A 138 9.35 -21.82 24.58
C GLU A 138 8.71 -23.22 24.73
N SER A 139 7.39 -23.26 24.95
CA SER A 139 6.58 -24.48 24.97
C SER A 139 6.06 -24.90 23.58
N ASP A 140 6.23 -24.09 22.53
CA ASP A 140 5.89 -24.50 21.15
C ASP A 140 6.93 -25.48 20.61
N SER A 141 6.46 -26.56 19.98
CA SER A 141 7.33 -27.65 19.53
C SER A 141 8.29 -27.26 18.41
N ARG A 142 7.94 -26.29 17.56
CA ARG A 142 8.83 -25.81 16.49
C ARG A 142 9.90 -24.89 17.05
N VAL A 143 9.53 -23.95 17.94
CA VAL A 143 10.49 -23.10 18.68
C VAL A 143 11.47 -23.96 19.46
N LYS A 144 10.96 -24.90 20.26
CA LYS A 144 11.79 -25.80 21.06
C LYS A 144 12.73 -26.64 20.21
N SER A 145 12.23 -27.29 19.15
CA SER A 145 13.05 -28.12 18.26
C SER A 145 14.17 -27.33 17.58
N PHE A 146 13.89 -26.07 17.22
CA PHE A 146 14.87 -25.17 16.61
C PHE A 146 16.02 -24.83 17.58
N PHE A 147 15.73 -24.50 18.84
CA PHE A 147 16.76 -24.09 19.83
C PHE A 147 17.41 -25.26 20.60
N ASP A 148 16.71 -26.35 20.91
CA ASP A 148 17.27 -27.54 21.60
C ASP A 148 18.30 -28.31 20.74
N SER A 149 18.27 -28.11 19.41
CA SER A 149 19.16 -28.83 18.49
C SER A 149 20.62 -28.48 18.76
N ARG A 150 21.39 -29.44 19.30
CA ARG A 150 22.83 -29.29 19.59
C ARG A 150 23.73 -28.95 18.39
N ARG A 151 23.16 -28.98 17.17
CA ARG A 151 23.80 -28.56 15.90
C ARG A 151 23.39 -27.17 15.43
N ASN A 152 22.39 -26.52 16.04
CA ASN A 152 21.95 -25.20 15.60
C ASN A 152 22.89 -24.10 16.12
N HIS A 153 23.76 -23.65 15.22
CA HIS A 153 24.71 -22.57 15.45
C HIS A 153 24.02 -21.26 15.90
N PHE A 154 22.78 -21.01 15.44
CA PHE A 154 22.04 -19.80 15.76
C PHE A 154 21.77 -19.62 17.26
N ALA A 155 21.54 -20.71 18.01
CA ALA A 155 21.34 -20.65 19.45
C ALA A 155 22.57 -20.06 20.17
N ARG A 156 23.77 -20.52 19.82
CA ARG A 156 25.04 -20.03 20.39
C ARG A 156 25.38 -18.60 19.96
N VAL A 157 24.99 -18.22 18.74
CA VAL A 157 25.06 -16.84 18.24
C VAL A 157 24.16 -15.92 19.08
N VAL A 158 22.93 -16.37 19.38
CA VAL A 158 21.96 -15.62 20.20
C VAL A 158 22.38 -15.55 21.67
N GLU A 159 23.03 -16.57 22.23
CA GLU A 159 23.72 -16.50 23.54
C GLU A 159 24.95 -15.57 23.55
N GLY A 160 25.54 -15.33 22.37
CA GLY A 160 26.66 -14.42 22.15
C GLY A 160 26.24 -12.95 22.05
N GLU A 161 25.10 -12.68 21.40
CA GLU A 161 24.50 -11.36 21.26
C GLU A 161 23.77 -10.92 22.54
N ASN A 162 23.95 -9.65 22.93
CA ASN A 162 23.14 -9.05 23.99
C ASN A 162 21.77 -8.65 23.44
N LEU A 163 20.87 -9.63 23.27
CA LEU A 163 19.45 -9.43 22.94
C LEU A 163 18.62 -9.29 24.21
N ASN A 164 17.59 -8.45 24.18
CA ASN A 164 16.64 -8.33 25.29
C ASN A 164 15.45 -9.30 25.16
N GLU A 165 14.67 -9.49 26.23
CA GLU A 165 13.51 -10.40 26.29
C GLU A 165 12.52 -10.21 25.11
N ASN A 166 12.30 -8.97 24.67
CA ASN A 166 11.40 -8.69 23.55
C ASN A 166 12.03 -9.05 22.19
N GLU A 167 13.34 -8.85 22.02
CA GLU A 167 14.07 -9.32 20.82
C GLU A 167 14.05 -10.86 20.73
N PHE A 168 14.20 -11.57 21.86
CA PHE A 168 14.01 -13.02 21.92
C PHE A 168 12.58 -13.46 21.55
N TYR A 169 11.56 -12.81 22.13
CA TYR A 169 10.16 -13.10 21.80
C TYR A 169 9.86 -12.91 20.30
N LEU A 170 10.36 -11.85 19.67
CA LEU A 170 10.20 -11.61 18.23
C LEU A 170 10.84 -12.72 17.38
N LEU A 171 12.03 -13.22 17.75
CA LEU A 171 12.67 -14.36 17.07
C LEU A 171 11.86 -15.66 17.26
N ASN A 172 11.34 -15.89 18.47
CA ASN A 172 10.47 -17.03 18.74
C ASN A 172 9.18 -16.95 17.92
N CYS A 173 8.60 -15.76 17.71
CA CYS A 173 7.44 -15.57 16.84
C CYS A 173 7.73 -15.94 15.37
N VAL A 174 8.89 -15.57 14.85
CA VAL A 174 9.34 -15.95 13.49
C VAL A 174 9.46 -17.47 13.37
N VAL A 175 10.13 -18.13 14.33
CA VAL A 175 10.29 -19.59 14.32
C VAL A 175 8.93 -20.29 14.45
N ALA A 176 8.09 -19.89 15.40
CA ALA A 176 6.76 -20.47 15.59
C ALA A 176 5.86 -20.30 14.37
N ALA A 177 5.96 -19.17 13.65
CA ALA A 177 5.26 -18.89 12.39
C ALA A 177 5.73 -19.76 11.20
N GLY A 178 6.70 -20.67 11.40
CA GLY A 178 7.28 -21.50 10.34
C GLY A 178 8.40 -20.83 9.57
N GLN A 179 8.83 -19.63 9.97
CA GLN A 179 9.70 -18.75 9.18
C GLN A 179 11.18 -18.84 9.62
N GLY A 180 11.59 -19.99 10.17
CA GLY A 180 12.92 -20.18 10.75
C GLY A 180 14.08 -20.06 9.75
N HIS A 181 13.83 -20.20 8.45
CA HIS A 181 14.79 -19.97 7.36
C HIS A 181 15.20 -18.51 7.19
N VAL A 182 14.39 -17.56 7.68
CA VAL A 182 14.75 -16.12 7.75
C VAL A 182 16.01 -15.92 8.61
N LEU A 183 16.28 -16.86 9.53
CA LEU A 183 17.44 -16.86 10.43
C LEU A 183 18.64 -17.64 9.86
N GLY A 184 18.59 -18.05 8.58
CA GLY A 184 19.68 -18.68 7.84
C GLY A 184 19.42 -20.14 7.43
N GLU A 185 20.42 -20.79 6.82
CA GLU A 185 20.32 -22.16 6.30
C GLU A 185 19.89 -23.21 7.34
N PHE A 186 20.10 -22.92 8.63
CA PHE A 186 19.68 -23.73 9.77
C PHE A 186 18.17 -24.03 9.77
N GLY A 187 17.32 -23.12 9.29
CA GLY A 187 15.87 -23.33 9.22
C GLY A 187 15.45 -24.43 8.24
N ARG A 188 16.10 -24.52 7.06
CA ARG A 188 15.74 -25.50 6.02
C ARG A 188 16.02 -26.96 6.41
N LYS A 189 16.87 -27.21 7.42
CA LYS A 189 17.28 -28.57 7.83
C LYS A 189 16.30 -29.28 8.78
N LEU A 190 15.22 -28.63 9.24
CA LEU A 190 14.31 -29.23 10.24
C LEU A 190 13.03 -29.88 9.67
N GLU A 191 12.45 -29.37 8.58
CA GLU A 191 11.13 -29.84 8.11
C GLU A 191 11.18 -30.89 6.98
N GLY A 192 12.36 -31.10 6.36
CA GLY A 192 12.54 -32.02 5.22
C GLY A 192 13.04 -33.43 5.56
N ALA A 193 12.70 -33.98 6.73
CA ALA A 193 13.39 -35.16 7.28
C ALA A 193 13.10 -36.52 6.59
N GLU A 194 12.04 -36.65 5.78
CA GLU A 194 11.66 -37.95 5.17
C GLU A 194 11.53 -37.97 3.63
N PHE A 195 11.54 -36.83 2.93
CA PHE A 195 11.23 -36.81 1.48
C PHE A 195 12.04 -35.78 0.66
N ASP A 196 13.31 -36.11 0.31
CA ASP A 196 13.92 -35.63 -0.95
C ASP A 196 15.17 -36.45 -1.39
N SER A 197 15.01 -37.77 -1.54
CA SER A 197 16.13 -38.70 -1.84
C SER A 197 16.52 -38.71 -3.33
N ALA A 198 17.46 -37.84 -3.71
CA ALA A 198 18.56 -38.11 -4.65
C ALA A 198 19.32 -36.81 -4.99
N ARG A 199 18.57 -35.79 -5.43
CA ARG A 199 19.11 -34.64 -6.17
C ARG A 199 19.87 -33.64 -5.28
N ASN A 200 19.55 -33.59 -4.00
CA ASN A 200 20.24 -32.73 -3.01
C ASN A 200 21.55 -33.34 -2.47
N SER A 201 21.85 -34.62 -2.74
CA SER A 201 23.01 -35.33 -2.17
C SER A 201 24.34 -34.63 -2.46
N VAL A 202 24.57 -34.22 -3.71
CA VAL A 202 25.81 -33.53 -4.11
C VAL A 202 25.92 -32.13 -3.48
N LYS A 203 24.81 -31.39 -3.37
CA LYS A 203 24.81 -30.08 -2.70
C LYS A 203 25.09 -30.24 -1.20
N GLY A 204 24.42 -31.18 -0.53
CA GLY A 204 24.68 -31.51 0.88
C GLY A 204 26.12 -31.94 1.14
N ALA A 205 26.72 -32.74 0.26
CA ALA A 205 28.12 -33.15 0.35
C ALA A 205 29.11 -31.98 0.16
N LEU A 206 28.83 -31.04 -0.76
CA LEU A 206 29.65 -29.85 -0.96
C LEU A 206 29.60 -28.90 0.24
N TYR A 207 28.43 -28.71 0.85
CA TYR A 207 28.30 -27.93 2.08
C TYR A 207 28.95 -28.61 3.28
N ALA A 208 28.81 -29.94 3.43
CA ALA A 208 29.52 -30.69 4.46
C ALA A 208 31.05 -30.60 4.29
N LEU A 209 31.56 -30.58 3.05
CA LEU A 209 32.97 -30.32 2.76
C LEU A 209 33.40 -28.89 3.12
N ALA A 210 32.58 -27.88 2.83
CA ALA A 210 32.85 -26.50 3.26
C ALA A 210 32.86 -26.36 4.80
N GLU A 211 31.88 -26.96 5.48
CA GLU A 211 31.76 -27.00 6.94
C GLU A 211 32.96 -27.76 7.57
N MET A 212 33.47 -28.81 6.92
CA MET A 212 34.71 -29.51 7.31
C MET A 212 35.99 -28.69 7.04
N ILE A 213 36.01 -27.80 6.04
CA ILE A 213 37.16 -26.94 5.73
C ILE A 213 37.22 -25.78 6.74
N GLU A 214 36.09 -25.09 7.00
CA GLU A 214 36.03 -24.02 8.01
C GLU A 214 36.31 -24.54 9.43
N THR A 215 35.95 -25.79 9.75
CA THR A 215 36.28 -26.38 11.06
C THR A 215 37.71 -26.90 11.19
N TRP A 216 38.44 -27.13 10.09
CA TRP A 216 39.84 -27.57 10.15
C TRP A 216 40.81 -26.43 10.51
N ASP A 217 40.50 -25.19 10.10
CA ASP A 217 41.33 -24.00 10.35
C ASP A 217 41.21 -23.45 11.79
N VAL A 218 40.30 -24.01 12.61
CA VAL A 218 40.05 -23.56 14.01
C VAL A 218 40.31 -24.68 15.02
N SER A 219 41.57 -25.13 15.07
CA SER A 219 42.09 -26.02 16.12
C SER A 219 42.55 -25.25 17.36
N ASP A 220 41.74 -24.29 17.83
CA ASP A 220 41.93 -23.54 19.09
C ASP A 220 40.60 -23.35 19.85
N GLY A 221 40.67 -23.29 21.17
CA GLY A 221 39.55 -23.62 22.05
C GLY A 221 38.47 -22.55 22.22
N GLY A 222 37.20 -23.00 22.26
CA GLY A 222 36.15 -22.42 23.10
C GLY A 222 35.68 -20.99 22.82
N LYS A 223 36.10 -20.37 21.71
CA LYS A 223 35.63 -19.02 21.33
C LYS A 223 34.10 -19.03 21.11
N ARG A 224 33.40 -18.08 21.75
CA ARG A 224 32.01 -17.75 21.41
C ARG A 224 31.98 -17.37 19.92
N VAL A 225 31.02 -17.88 19.17
CA VAL A 225 30.87 -17.46 17.76
C VAL A 225 30.02 -16.21 17.71
N GLU A 226 30.69 -15.07 17.59
CA GLU A 226 30.05 -13.77 17.39
C GLU A 226 29.74 -13.55 15.90
N LEU A 227 28.63 -12.89 15.61
CA LEU A 227 28.27 -12.51 14.23
C LEU A 227 29.29 -11.55 13.62
N LYS A 228 29.60 -11.74 12.33
CA LYS A 228 30.38 -10.76 11.56
C LYS A 228 29.59 -9.44 11.53
N GLY A 229 30.29 -8.31 11.51
CA GLY A 229 29.66 -6.97 11.66
C GLY A 229 28.54 -6.66 10.64
N GLU A 230 28.52 -7.34 9.50
CA GLU A 230 27.46 -7.24 8.49
C GLU A 230 26.19 -8.02 8.88
N GLU A 231 26.37 -9.22 9.43
CA GLU A 231 25.31 -10.10 9.93
C GLU A 231 24.69 -9.50 11.19
N LYS A 232 25.52 -8.96 12.09
CA LYS A 232 25.08 -8.23 13.31
C LYS A 232 24.20 -7.03 12.96
N ARG A 233 24.55 -6.28 11.90
CA ARG A 233 23.72 -5.19 11.34
C ARG A 233 22.43 -5.72 10.70
N ALA A 234 22.49 -6.82 9.95
CA ALA A 234 21.32 -7.44 9.35
C ALA A 234 20.33 -7.95 10.40
N LEU A 235 20.79 -8.65 11.44
CA LEU A 235 19.96 -9.12 12.55
C LEU A 235 19.29 -7.97 13.33
N ARG A 236 20.01 -6.88 13.63
CA ARG A 236 19.39 -5.69 14.26
C ARG A 236 18.39 -4.99 13.33
N SER A 237 18.61 -5.02 12.01
CA SER A 237 17.63 -4.54 11.03
C SER A 237 16.39 -5.45 10.97
N LEU A 238 16.56 -6.77 11.04
CA LEU A 238 15.46 -7.74 11.13
C LEU A 238 14.63 -7.47 12.38
N LEU A 239 15.27 -7.39 13.55
CA LEU A 239 14.60 -7.16 14.83
C LEU A 239 13.79 -5.85 14.85
N LYS A 240 14.27 -4.79 14.18
CA LYS A 240 13.49 -3.56 13.95
C LYS A 240 12.23 -3.83 13.11
N THR A 241 12.37 -4.49 11.95
CA THR A 241 11.22 -4.85 11.09
C THR A 241 10.22 -5.75 11.81
N LEU A 242 10.69 -6.74 12.57
CA LEU A 242 9.84 -7.62 13.38
C LEU A 242 9.07 -6.85 14.45
N GLY A 243 9.71 -5.91 15.15
CA GLY A 243 9.05 -5.03 16.10
C GLY A 243 7.99 -4.13 15.46
N GLU A 244 8.27 -3.59 14.27
CA GLU A 244 7.30 -2.81 13.49
C GLU A 244 6.08 -3.63 13.05
N VAL A 245 6.29 -4.91 12.67
CA VAL A 245 5.20 -5.84 12.30
C VAL A 245 4.39 -6.27 13.53
N GLU A 246 5.04 -6.70 14.61
CA GLU A 246 4.39 -7.11 15.86
C GLU A 246 3.54 -5.97 16.45
N GLN A 247 4.06 -4.73 16.42
CA GLN A 247 3.33 -3.56 16.91
C GLN A 247 2.17 -3.16 15.97
N PHE A 248 2.35 -3.14 14.66
CA PHE A 248 1.32 -2.65 13.75
C PHE A 248 0.18 -3.66 13.53
N TYR A 249 0.50 -4.96 13.56
CA TYR A 249 -0.48 -6.05 13.44
C TYR A 249 -0.96 -6.57 14.81
N ASP A 250 -0.79 -5.80 15.88
CA ASP A 250 -1.26 -6.14 17.24
C ASP A 250 -2.75 -6.53 17.26
N CYS A 251 -3.58 -5.82 16.49
CA CYS A 251 -5.01 -6.08 16.29
C CYS A 251 -5.34 -7.42 15.60
N LEU A 252 -4.37 -8.07 14.94
CA LEU A 252 -4.50 -9.44 14.43
C LEU A 252 -3.84 -10.48 15.34
N GLY A 253 -3.06 -10.07 16.34
CA GLY A 253 -2.17 -10.94 17.13
C GLY A 253 -0.70 -10.92 16.68
N GLY A 254 -0.21 -9.79 16.19
CA GLY A 254 1.20 -9.57 15.87
C GLY A 254 1.69 -10.41 14.69
N ILE A 255 2.94 -10.87 14.74
CA ILE A 255 3.59 -11.73 13.73
C ILE A 255 2.82 -13.05 13.55
N ILE A 256 2.32 -13.64 14.64
CA ILE A 256 1.51 -14.88 14.59
C ILE A 256 0.17 -14.61 13.90
N GLY A 257 -0.50 -13.49 14.24
CA GLY A 257 -1.72 -13.03 13.59
C GLY A 257 -1.55 -12.79 12.10
N TYR A 258 -0.50 -12.05 11.72
CA TYR A 258 -0.10 -11.80 10.34
C TYR A 258 0.04 -13.09 9.54
N GLN A 259 0.78 -14.09 10.07
CA GLN A 259 0.98 -15.36 9.38
C GLN A 259 -0.33 -16.18 9.26
N ILE A 260 -1.19 -16.19 10.29
CA ILE A 260 -2.51 -16.83 10.20
C ILE A 260 -3.31 -16.24 9.02
N THR A 261 -3.41 -14.91 8.95
CA THR A 261 -4.16 -14.24 7.89
C THR A 261 -3.56 -14.46 6.49
N VAL A 262 -2.23 -14.49 6.36
CA VAL A 262 -1.54 -14.88 5.11
C VAL A 262 -2.00 -16.28 4.66
N LEU A 263 -1.91 -17.27 5.56
CA LEU A 263 -2.23 -18.66 5.23
C LEU A 263 -3.73 -18.88 4.98
N GLU A 264 -4.61 -18.16 5.68
CA GLU A 264 -6.06 -18.20 5.45
C GLU A 264 -6.47 -17.69 4.06
N LEU A 265 -5.91 -16.55 3.66
CA LEU A 265 -6.17 -15.96 2.34
C LEU A 265 -5.49 -16.77 1.21
N LEU A 266 -4.36 -17.42 1.51
CA LEU A 266 -3.72 -18.42 0.64
C LEU A 266 -4.65 -19.61 0.38
N ALA A 267 -5.11 -20.27 1.44
CA ALA A 267 -5.96 -21.46 1.35
C ALA A 267 -7.27 -21.19 0.58
N GLN A 268 -7.83 -19.99 0.73
CA GLN A 268 -8.94 -19.51 -0.10
C GLN A 268 -8.55 -19.50 -1.58
N SER A 269 -7.43 -18.85 -1.94
CA SER A 269 -6.99 -18.75 -3.35
C SER A 269 -6.67 -20.10 -4.01
N THR A 270 -6.19 -21.09 -3.26
CA THR A 270 -5.94 -22.44 -3.80
C THR A 270 -7.24 -23.20 -4.09
N SER A 271 -8.32 -22.91 -3.35
CA SER A 271 -9.63 -23.56 -3.54
C SER A 271 -10.39 -23.09 -4.79
N GLU A 272 -9.98 -21.98 -5.42
CA GLU A 272 -10.60 -21.39 -6.63
C GLU A 272 -10.57 -22.34 -7.86
N GLY A 273 -9.83 -23.45 -7.81
CA GLY A 273 -9.80 -24.48 -8.85
C GLY A 273 -11.06 -25.37 -8.94
N GLN A 274 -12.01 -25.26 -8.00
CA GLN A 274 -13.29 -25.97 -8.05
C GLN A 274 -14.47 -24.99 -8.00
N THR A 275 -15.46 -25.20 -8.87
CA THR A 275 -16.67 -24.38 -8.99
C THR A 275 -17.67 -24.63 -7.84
N ILE A 276 -17.25 -24.35 -6.62
CA ILE A 276 -18.05 -24.53 -5.40
C ILE A 276 -19.08 -23.38 -5.31
N ASN A 277 -20.31 -23.70 -4.89
CA ASN A 277 -21.40 -22.72 -4.82
C ASN A 277 -21.06 -21.53 -3.91
N TRP A 278 -20.91 -20.35 -4.52
CA TRP A 278 -20.46 -19.10 -3.90
C TRP A 278 -21.28 -18.62 -2.68
N PHE A 279 -22.49 -19.16 -2.48
CA PHE A 279 -23.34 -18.91 -1.32
C PHE A 279 -22.72 -19.32 0.04
N GLU A 280 -21.64 -20.11 0.05
CA GLU A 280 -20.96 -20.56 1.28
C GLU A 280 -19.68 -19.76 1.64
N GLN A 281 -19.58 -18.47 1.27
CA GLN A 281 -18.56 -17.57 1.86
C GLN A 281 -18.80 -17.35 3.37
N LYS A 282 -18.41 -18.32 4.19
CA LYS A 282 -18.45 -18.31 5.66
C LYS A 282 -17.29 -17.49 6.23
N SER A 283 -17.29 -16.19 5.96
CA SER A 283 -16.75 -15.23 6.92
C SER A 283 -17.47 -15.48 8.25
N SER A 284 -16.75 -15.54 9.38
CA SER A 284 -17.31 -15.95 10.68
C SER A 284 -18.26 -14.92 11.33
N LYS A 285 -18.89 -14.04 10.51
CA LYS A 285 -19.72 -12.91 10.93
C LYS A 285 -20.92 -12.63 9.99
N TYR A 286 -20.82 -12.91 8.69
CA TYR A 286 -21.91 -12.70 7.71
C TYR A 286 -21.75 -13.57 6.46
N GLN A 287 -22.87 -13.75 5.75
CA GLN A 287 -22.98 -14.29 4.39
C GLN A 287 -23.23 -13.12 3.42
N ILE A 288 -22.56 -13.09 2.27
CA ILE A 288 -22.95 -12.18 1.16
C ILE A 288 -24.10 -12.85 0.39
N ILE A 289 -25.15 -12.09 0.10
CA ILE A 289 -26.36 -12.58 -0.58
C ILE A 289 -26.40 -12.11 -2.03
N ASP A 290 -26.14 -10.82 -2.27
CA ASP A 290 -26.19 -10.22 -3.61
C ASP A 290 -25.27 -8.97 -3.72
N ILE A 291 -25.01 -8.53 -4.95
CA ILE A 291 -24.08 -7.43 -5.28
C ILE A 291 -24.77 -6.48 -6.27
N HIS A 292 -25.27 -5.36 -5.76
CA HIS A 292 -26.05 -4.38 -6.52
C HIS A 292 -25.18 -3.21 -7.00
N PRO A 293 -25.53 -2.54 -8.12
CA PRO A 293 -24.95 -1.25 -8.44
C PRO A 293 -25.31 -0.24 -7.34
N PRO A 294 -24.38 0.61 -6.88
CA PRO A 294 -24.70 1.64 -5.91
C PRO A 294 -25.52 2.75 -6.60
N ASN A 295 -26.54 3.26 -5.91
CA ASN A 295 -27.29 4.42 -6.39
C ASN A 295 -26.40 5.69 -6.29
N VAL A 296 -25.70 5.99 -7.38
CA VAL A 296 -24.81 7.14 -7.53
C VAL A 296 -25.56 8.37 -8.02
N LEU A 297 -25.12 9.54 -7.58
CA LEU A 297 -25.59 10.82 -8.10
C LEU A 297 -24.70 11.24 -9.27
N ASP A 298 -25.27 11.39 -10.46
CA ASP A 298 -24.58 12.02 -11.58
C ASP A 298 -24.67 13.56 -11.44
N LEU A 299 -23.52 14.22 -11.37
CA LEU A 299 -23.41 15.67 -11.24
C LEU A 299 -23.55 16.42 -12.59
N SER A 300 -23.67 15.70 -13.70
CA SER A 300 -23.91 16.26 -15.03
C SER A 300 -25.39 16.38 -15.38
N GLU A 301 -26.27 15.60 -14.75
CA GLU A 301 -27.73 15.67 -14.94
C GLU A 301 -28.34 16.93 -14.31
N ASP A 302 -27.88 17.30 -13.10
CA ASP A 302 -28.31 18.52 -12.40
C ASP A 302 -27.12 19.45 -12.08
N VAL A 303 -26.87 20.36 -13.03
CA VAL A 303 -25.81 21.38 -12.94
C VAL A 303 -26.08 22.41 -11.84
N GLU A 304 -27.33 22.66 -11.47
CA GLU A 304 -27.66 23.59 -10.37
C GLU A 304 -27.35 22.94 -9.02
N TYR A 305 -27.77 21.69 -8.81
CA TYR A 305 -27.39 20.91 -7.63
C TYR A 305 -25.87 20.70 -7.56
N ALA A 306 -25.19 20.36 -8.64
CA ALA A 306 -23.74 20.20 -8.65
C ALA A 306 -23.00 21.50 -8.27
N SER A 307 -23.47 22.64 -8.76
CA SER A 307 -22.97 23.96 -8.38
C SER A 307 -23.22 24.27 -6.90
N GLN A 308 -24.43 23.98 -6.40
CA GLN A 308 -24.80 24.20 -5.00
C GLN A 308 -24.05 23.26 -4.05
N ALA A 309 -23.82 22.01 -4.44
CA ALA A 309 -23.02 21.04 -3.71
C ALA A 309 -21.55 21.48 -3.61
N ALA A 310 -20.97 21.98 -4.70
CA ALA A 310 -19.63 22.55 -4.69
C ALA A 310 -19.53 23.81 -3.82
N ILE A 311 -20.56 24.65 -3.79
CA ILE A 311 -20.65 25.79 -2.85
C ILE A 311 -20.61 25.30 -1.40
N TRP A 312 -21.36 24.25 -1.02
CA TRP A 312 -21.25 23.65 0.32
C TRP A 312 -19.85 23.09 0.61
N GLY A 313 -19.15 22.57 -0.41
CA GLY A 313 -17.76 22.12 -0.31
C GLY A 313 -16.78 23.25 -0.01
N ILE A 314 -17.00 24.43 -0.59
CA ILE A 314 -16.22 25.63 -0.30
C ILE A 314 -16.59 26.17 1.09
N GLU A 315 -17.89 26.34 1.40
CA GLU A 315 -18.38 26.74 2.73
C GLU A 315 -17.78 25.89 3.86
N GLY A 316 -17.73 24.58 3.64
CA GLY A 316 -17.21 23.58 4.58
C GLY A 316 -15.69 23.45 4.63
N LEU A 317 -14.91 24.16 3.79
CA LEU A 317 -13.45 24.03 3.76
C LEU A 317 -12.74 24.27 5.11
N PRO A 318 -13.20 25.15 6.02
CA PRO A 318 -12.65 25.25 7.37
C PRO A 318 -12.83 24.00 8.24
N ASP A 319 -13.85 23.17 7.96
CA ASP A 319 -14.13 21.90 8.65
C ASP A 319 -13.39 20.70 8.05
N LEU A 320 -12.72 20.87 6.90
CA LEU A 320 -12.03 19.80 6.18
C LEU A 320 -10.53 19.70 6.51
N GLY A 321 -10.02 18.48 6.55
CA GLY A 321 -8.62 18.13 6.30
C GLY A 321 -8.42 17.56 4.88
N GLU A 322 -7.17 17.31 4.51
CA GLU A 322 -6.79 16.57 3.29
C GLU A 322 -5.88 15.40 3.70
N ILE A 323 -6.11 14.19 3.15
CA ILE A 323 -5.32 12.98 3.42
C ILE A 323 -4.76 12.41 2.11
N CYS A 324 -3.46 12.16 2.04
CA CYS A 324 -2.76 11.73 0.83
C CYS A 324 -1.95 10.43 1.04
N PRO A 325 -2.40 9.26 0.53
CA PRO A 325 -1.57 8.06 0.44
C PRO A 325 -0.47 8.19 -0.64
N LEU A 326 0.77 8.42 -0.22
CA LEU A 326 1.95 8.65 -1.08
C LEU A 326 3.04 7.56 -1.00
N GLY A 327 2.82 6.47 -0.24
CA GLY A 327 3.82 5.42 0.04
C GLY A 327 4.26 4.54 -1.14
N GLY A 328 3.97 4.92 -2.39
CA GLY A 328 4.30 4.18 -3.61
C GLY A 328 5.42 4.83 -4.45
N SER A 329 6.27 4.00 -5.03
CA SER A 329 7.30 4.40 -6.00
C SER A 329 6.79 4.33 -7.45
N ALA A 330 7.39 5.12 -8.34
CA ALA A 330 7.03 5.21 -9.75
C ALA A 330 7.76 4.20 -10.66
N ASP A 331 8.05 3.00 -10.14
CA ASP A 331 8.69 1.87 -10.85
C ASP A 331 8.10 1.64 -12.26
N ARG A 332 6.76 1.65 -12.37
CA ARG A 332 6.04 1.38 -13.63
C ARG A 332 6.19 2.50 -14.67
N LEU A 333 6.63 3.69 -14.24
CA LEU A 333 6.85 4.87 -15.09
C LEU A 333 8.34 5.07 -15.41
N GLY A 334 9.24 4.23 -14.88
CA GLY A 334 10.69 4.38 -15.05
C GLY A 334 11.28 5.61 -14.35
N LEU A 335 10.56 6.25 -13.43
CA LEU A 335 11.06 7.44 -12.72
C LEU A 335 12.12 7.02 -11.70
N VAL A 336 13.37 7.33 -12.02
CA VAL A 336 14.55 7.07 -11.18
C VAL A 336 15.29 8.36 -10.87
N ASP A 337 16.04 8.33 -9.79
CA ASP A 337 17.04 9.32 -9.45
C ASP A 337 18.23 9.22 -10.44
N PRO A 338 18.72 10.34 -11.01
CA PRO A 338 19.75 10.31 -12.04
C PRO A 338 21.17 10.06 -11.52
N GLU A 339 21.41 10.20 -10.22
CA GLU A 339 22.73 9.98 -9.59
C GLU A 339 22.84 8.57 -9.01
N THR A 340 21.78 8.08 -8.37
CA THR A 340 21.77 6.77 -7.67
C THR A 340 21.11 5.64 -8.49
N GLY A 341 20.22 5.97 -9.43
CA GLY A 341 19.40 5.00 -10.15
C GLY A 341 18.23 4.40 -9.33
N GLU A 342 18.03 4.83 -8.08
CA GLU A 342 16.89 4.36 -7.26
C GLU A 342 15.55 4.88 -7.79
N CYS A 343 14.47 4.09 -7.68
CA CYS A 343 13.15 4.49 -8.17
C CYS A 343 12.47 5.47 -7.19
N LEU A 344 12.16 6.67 -7.69
CA LEU A 344 11.61 7.77 -6.89
C LEU A 344 10.12 7.57 -6.54
N PRO A 345 9.59 8.26 -5.50
CA PRO A 345 8.15 8.34 -5.23
C PRO A 345 7.35 8.89 -6.43
N ALA A 346 6.16 8.34 -6.66
CA ALA A 346 5.29 8.83 -7.73
C ALA A 346 4.91 10.32 -7.57
N ALA A 347 4.86 10.81 -6.33
CA ALA A 347 4.58 12.21 -6.03
C ALA A 347 5.67 13.20 -6.55
N MET A 348 6.87 12.71 -6.89
CA MET A 348 7.96 13.50 -7.49
C MET A 348 7.88 13.58 -9.03
N LEU A 349 6.98 12.85 -9.69
CA LEU A 349 6.88 12.85 -11.15
C LEU A 349 6.65 14.28 -11.69
N PRO A 350 7.42 14.75 -12.67
CA PRO A 350 7.19 16.05 -13.30
C PRO A 350 5.92 16.06 -14.15
N TYR A 351 5.02 17.00 -13.89
CA TYR A 351 3.81 17.26 -14.67
C TYR A 351 3.63 18.78 -14.80
N CYS A 352 3.44 19.27 -16.03
CA CYS A 352 3.33 20.71 -16.35
C CYS A 352 4.42 21.61 -15.69
N GLY A 353 5.65 21.10 -15.56
CA GLY A 353 6.79 21.82 -14.98
C GLY A 353 6.85 21.87 -13.45
N ARG A 354 6.02 21.10 -12.75
CA ARG A 354 5.99 20.96 -11.28
C ARG A 354 5.97 19.49 -10.88
N THR A 355 6.18 19.17 -9.60
CA THR A 355 5.95 17.79 -9.12
C THR A 355 4.45 17.51 -8.94
N LEU A 356 4.01 16.25 -9.04
CA LEU A 356 2.61 15.90 -8.76
C LEU A 356 2.16 16.30 -7.33
N LEU A 357 3.03 16.19 -6.33
CA LEU A 357 2.73 16.67 -4.96
C LEU A 357 2.47 18.18 -4.94
N GLU A 358 3.31 18.95 -5.63
CA GLU A 358 3.15 20.39 -5.75
C GLU A 358 1.87 20.77 -6.51
N GLY A 359 1.49 19.99 -7.53
CA GLY A 359 0.19 20.13 -8.20
C GLY A 359 -0.99 19.95 -7.23
N LEU A 360 -0.98 18.88 -6.44
CA LEU A 360 -2.01 18.57 -5.44
C LEU A 360 -2.15 19.69 -4.40
N ILE A 361 -1.03 20.18 -3.86
CA ILE A 361 -1.03 21.26 -2.85
C ILE A 361 -1.46 22.61 -3.47
N ARG A 362 -1.17 22.85 -4.75
CA ARG A 362 -1.61 24.07 -5.46
C ARG A 362 -3.11 24.09 -5.78
N ASP A 363 -3.73 22.95 -6.06
CA ASP A 363 -5.19 22.83 -6.07
C ASP A 363 -5.77 23.22 -4.70
N LEU A 364 -5.26 22.64 -3.62
CA LEU A 364 -5.75 22.94 -2.28
C LEU A 364 -5.63 24.44 -1.96
N GLN A 365 -4.54 25.09 -2.36
CA GLN A 365 -4.37 26.55 -2.27
C GLN A 365 -5.35 27.34 -3.15
N ALA A 366 -5.77 26.81 -4.32
CA ALA A 366 -6.79 27.43 -5.14
C ALA A 366 -8.18 27.34 -4.50
N ARG A 367 -8.53 26.20 -3.88
CA ARG A 367 -9.77 26.03 -3.08
C ARG A 367 -9.81 26.99 -1.88
N GLU A 368 -8.69 27.14 -1.16
CA GLU A 368 -8.55 28.09 -0.05
C GLU A 368 -8.64 29.56 -0.50
N PHE A 369 -8.04 29.89 -1.64
CA PHE A 369 -8.13 31.23 -2.23
C PHE A 369 -9.56 31.55 -2.68
N LEU A 370 -10.30 30.58 -3.24
CA LEU A 370 -11.71 30.73 -3.58
C LEU A 370 -12.58 30.95 -2.32
N TYR A 371 -12.35 30.19 -1.25
CA TYR A 371 -12.99 30.44 0.05
C TYR A 371 -12.72 31.87 0.56
N PHE A 372 -11.46 32.32 0.51
CA PHE A 372 -11.11 33.69 0.87
C PHE A 372 -11.82 34.75 0.00
N LYS A 373 -11.98 34.50 -1.30
CA LYS A 373 -12.69 35.41 -2.21
C LYS A 373 -14.20 35.49 -1.97
N LEU A 374 -14.83 34.40 -1.53
CA LEU A 374 -16.27 34.38 -1.24
C LEU A 374 -16.59 34.90 0.17
N TYR A 375 -15.77 34.57 1.18
CA TYR A 375 -16.10 34.80 2.59
C TYR A 375 -15.20 35.82 3.31
N GLY A 376 -14.20 36.39 2.62
CA GLY A 376 -13.27 37.39 3.19
C GLY A 376 -12.33 36.85 4.29
N LYS A 377 -12.36 35.55 4.55
CA LYS A 377 -11.62 34.87 5.62
C LYS A 377 -10.59 33.92 5.02
N GLN A 378 -9.36 33.95 5.51
CA GLN A 378 -8.39 32.92 5.16
C GLN A 378 -8.66 31.65 5.96
N CYS A 379 -8.65 30.51 5.28
CA CYS A 379 -8.54 29.19 5.91
C CYS A 379 -7.25 28.52 5.41
N ILE A 380 -6.69 27.62 6.22
CA ILE A 380 -5.61 26.73 5.79
C ILE A 380 -6.01 25.33 6.21
N THR A 381 -6.10 24.43 5.24
CA THR A 381 -6.44 23.03 5.39
C THR A 381 -5.22 22.22 5.82
N PRO A 382 -5.27 21.49 6.95
CA PRO A 382 -4.20 20.60 7.36
C PRO A 382 -4.11 19.41 6.38
N VAL A 383 -2.89 18.99 6.04
CA VAL A 383 -2.62 17.89 5.11
C VAL A 383 -1.88 16.76 5.82
N ALA A 384 -2.50 15.58 5.91
CA ALA A 384 -1.85 14.37 6.41
C ALA A 384 -1.35 13.52 5.23
N ILE A 385 -0.09 13.10 5.28
CA ILE A 385 0.60 12.41 4.18
C ILE A 385 1.11 11.06 4.67
N MET A 386 0.57 9.97 4.12
CA MET A 386 1.09 8.63 4.41
C MET A 386 2.23 8.27 3.46
N THR A 387 3.40 7.95 4.00
CA THR A 387 4.61 7.54 3.24
C THR A 387 4.92 6.05 3.44
N SER A 388 6.07 5.60 2.93
CA SER A 388 6.69 4.32 3.29
C SER A 388 8.22 4.49 3.37
N SER A 389 8.91 3.53 4.01
CA SER A 389 10.37 3.48 4.02
C SER A 389 10.95 2.79 2.77
N ALA A 390 10.10 2.16 1.94
CA ALA A 390 10.51 1.51 0.70
C ALA A 390 11.11 2.52 -0.27
N LYS A 391 12.35 2.26 -0.73
CA LYS A 391 13.11 3.14 -1.65
C LYS A 391 13.16 4.59 -1.17
N ASN A 392 13.49 4.78 0.11
CA ASN A 392 13.68 6.08 0.74
C ASN A 392 12.47 7.04 0.62
N ASN A 393 11.26 6.52 0.39
CA ASN A 393 10.07 7.31 0.02
C ASN A 393 9.74 8.40 1.06
N HIS A 394 9.73 8.10 2.36
CA HIS A 394 9.52 9.11 3.40
C HIS A 394 10.56 10.24 3.38
N TRP A 395 11.84 9.93 3.15
CA TRP A 395 12.89 10.95 3.04
C TRP A 395 12.71 11.83 1.80
N HIS A 396 12.49 11.22 0.63
CA HIS A 396 12.26 11.95 -0.62
C HIS A 396 11.06 12.90 -0.52
N ILE A 397 9.94 12.46 0.07
CA ILE A 397 8.75 13.29 0.28
C ILE A 397 9.01 14.40 1.31
N THR A 398 9.65 14.10 2.44
CA THR A 398 9.98 15.09 3.48
C THR A 398 10.92 16.17 2.91
N SER A 399 12.00 15.77 2.24
CA SER A 399 12.95 16.71 1.65
C SER A 399 12.34 17.52 0.51
N LEU A 400 11.39 16.97 -0.26
CA LEU A 400 10.63 17.77 -1.24
C LEU A 400 9.79 18.86 -0.56
N CYS A 401 9.08 18.53 0.52
CA CYS A 401 8.32 19.51 1.30
C CYS A 401 9.23 20.59 1.91
N GLU A 402 10.41 20.22 2.41
CA GLU A 402 11.37 21.15 3.00
C GLU A 402 12.01 22.08 1.97
N ARG A 403 12.47 21.55 0.83
CA ARG A 403 13.03 22.35 -0.29
C ARG A 403 12.03 23.32 -0.91
N LEU A 404 10.73 23.06 -0.75
CA LEU A 404 9.64 23.93 -1.22
C LEU A 404 9.01 24.75 -0.07
N GLU A 405 9.72 24.92 1.06
CA GLU A 405 9.30 25.73 2.23
C GLU A 405 7.89 25.38 2.75
N TRP A 406 7.55 24.10 2.74
CA TRP A 406 6.23 23.57 3.06
C TRP A 406 5.12 24.24 2.23
N PHE A 407 5.43 24.53 0.96
CA PHE A 407 4.61 25.20 -0.05
C PHE A 407 4.09 26.59 0.40
N GLY A 408 4.81 27.25 1.30
CA GLY A 408 4.39 28.51 1.93
C GLY A 408 3.29 28.36 2.99
N ARG A 409 2.93 27.13 3.38
CA ARG A 409 1.86 26.81 4.35
C ARG A 409 2.39 26.60 5.77
N GLY A 410 3.70 26.37 5.90
CA GLY A 410 4.40 26.12 7.17
C GLY A 410 4.34 24.66 7.65
N ARG A 411 5.41 24.20 8.30
CA ARG A 411 5.62 22.80 8.75
C ARG A 411 4.45 22.24 9.58
N SER A 412 3.82 23.06 10.41
CA SER A 412 2.74 22.68 11.33
C SER A 412 1.41 22.34 10.64
N ARG A 413 1.25 22.67 9.35
CA ARG A 413 0.08 22.31 8.53
C ARG A 413 0.20 20.96 7.83
N PHE A 414 1.30 20.24 8.07
CA PHE A 414 1.56 18.93 7.51
C PHE A 414 1.85 17.90 8.60
N LEU A 415 1.28 16.71 8.47
CA LEU A 415 1.64 15.54 9.28
C LEU A 415 2.03 14.39 8.35
N LEU A 416 3.33 14.10 8.27
CA LEU A 416 3.85 12.95 7.53
C LEU A 416 3.89 11.77 8.48
N PHE A 417 3.33 10.62 8.06
CA PHE A 417 3.26 9.42 8.86
C PHE A 417 3.60 8.19 8.00
N GLU A 418 4.54 7.38 8.48
CA GLU A 418 5.18 6.33 7.70
C GLU A 418 4.57 4.96 7.99
N GLN A 419 4.21 4.20 6.94
CA GLN A 419 3.73 2.83 7.08
C GLN A 419 4.92 1.86 7.24
N PRO A 420 4.79 0.79 8.06
CA PRO A 420 5.81 -0.24 8.16
C PRO A 420 5.93 -1.03 6.85
N LEU A 421 7.06 -1.73 6.69
CA LEU A 421 7.19 -2.75 5.66
C LEU A 421 6.91 -4.13 6.23
N VAL A 422 6.26 -4.96 5.44
CA VAL A 422 5.90 -6.34 5.79
C VAL A 422 6.68 -7.33 4.92
N PRO A 423 7.00 -8.54 5.42
CA PRO A 423 7.66 -9.58 4.64
C PRO A 423 6.83 -9.97 3.40
N ALA A 424 7.49 -9.98 2.25
CA ALA A 424 7.05 -10.72 1.09
C ALA A 424 6.86 -12.18 1.45
N VAL A 425 5.77 -12.80 0.99
CA VAL A 425 5.53 -14.23 1.14
C VAL A 425 5.32 -14.90 -0.22
N SER A 426 5.72 -16.16 -0.30
CA SER A 426 5.55 -17.08 -1.42
C SER A 426 4.10 -17.56 -1.51
N ALA A 427 3.60 -17.72 -2.75
CA ALA A 427 2.27 -18.25 -3.01
C ALA A 427 2.19 -19.78 -3.11
N GLU A 428 3.29 -20.49 -2.85
CA GLU A 428 3.38 -21.95 -2.98
C GLU A 428 3.27 -22.67 -1.62
N ASP A 429 3.77 -22.04 -0.56
CA ASP A 429 3.95 -22.58 0.80
C ASP A 429 3.61 -21.56 1.91
N GLY A 430 3.59 -20.25 1.61
CA GLY A 430 3.47 -19.19 2.61
C GLY A 430 4.78 -18.85 3.33
N GLU A 431 5.93 -19.36 2.87
CA GLU A 431 7.26 -18.95 3.36
C GLU A 431 7.53 -17.47 3.05
N TRP A 432 8.21 -16.79 3.97
CA TRP A 432 8.74 -15.45 3.75
C TRP A 432 9.88 -15.49 2.72
N VAL A 433 9.86 -14.61 1.74
CA VAL A 433 10.89 -14.52 0.71
C VAL A 433 12.13 -13.85 1.29
N VAL A 434 13.23 -14.59 1.35
CA VAL A 434 14.52 -14.16 1.91
C VAL A 434 15.51 -13.87 0.77
N THR A 435 16.23 -12.76 0.87
CA THR A 435 17.31 -12.41 -0.08
C THR A 435 18.66 -12.98 0.35
N ARG A 436 18.95 -12.91 1.66
CA ARG A 436 20.09 -13.52 2.38
C ARG A 436 19.72 -13.61 3.87
N PRO A 437 20.43 -14.38 4.72
CA PRO A 437 20.15 -14.48 6.15
C PRO A 437 19.89 -13.13 6.83
N TYR A 438 18.83 -13.09 7.64
CA TYR A 438 18.28 -11.90 8.31
C TYR A 438 17.76 -10.77 7.39
N VAL A 439 17.68 -10.97 6.08
CA VAL A 439 17.17 -9.98 5.12
C VAL A 439 15.98 -10.53 4.32
N PRO A 440 14.78 -10.58 4.92
CA PRO A 440 13.54 -10.78 4.18
C PRO A 440 13.34 -9.65 3.16
N LEU A 441 12.77 -9.97 2.02
CA LEU A 441 12.34 -8.98 1.03
C LEU A 441 11.08 -8.30 1.57
N CYS A 442 11.17 -7.06 2.06
CA CYS A 442 10.01 -6.36 2.62
C CYS A 442 9.33 -5.42 1.61
N LYS A 443 8.03 -5.19 1.81
CA LYS A 443 7.15 -4.39 0.93
C LYS A 443 6.23 -3.49 1.76
N PRO A 444 5.76 -2.34 1.22
CA PRO A 444 4.69 -1.58 1.85
C PRO A 444 3.43 -2.44 2.02
N GLY A 445 2.69 -2.22 3.11
CA GLY A 445 1.41 -2.91 3.37
C GLY A 445 0.28 -2.54 2.41
N GLY A 446 0.42 -1.50 1.58
CA GLY A 446 -0.63 -1.06 0.65
C GLY A 446 -1.53 0.02 1.26
N HIS A 447 -2.35 0.70 0.46
CA HIS A 447 -2.88 2.01 0.86
C HIS A 447 -3.93 2.01 1.98
N GLY A 448 -4.76 0.98 2.13
CA GLY A 448 -5.79 0.94 3.18
C GLY A 448 -5.28 0.70 4.61
N VAL A 449 -3.97 0.41 4.81
CA VAL A 449 -3.36 0.44 6.17
C VAL A 449 -3.44 1.83 6.80
N ILE A 450 -3.71 2.86 5.99
CA ILE A 450 -3.80 4.28 6.38
C ILE A 450 -4.74 4.51 7.56
N TRP A 451 -5.78 3.72 7.74
CA TRP A 451 -6.78 3.94 8.80
C TRP A 451 -6.23 3.61 10.18
N LYS A 452 -5.83 2.35 10.45
CA LYS A 452 -5.14 2.00 11.70
C LYS A 452 -3.89 2.86 11.90
N LEU A 453 -3.09 3.09 10.85
CA LEU A 453 -1.88 3.89 10.93
C LEU A 453 -2.17 5.37 11.30
N ALA A 454 -3.27 5.95 10.81
CA ALA A 454 -3.71 7.29 11.19
C ALA A 454 -4.13 7.35 12.68
N TYR A 455 -4.65 6.27 13.25
CA TYR A 455 -4.92 6.18 14.68
C TYR A 455 -3.62 5.97 15.49
N ASP A 456 -2.82 4.95 15.16
CA ASP A 456 -1.54 4.62 15.82
C ASP A 456 -0.55 5.80 15.84
N LYS A 457 -0.60 6.68 14.82
CA LYS A 457 0.26 7.88 14.68
C LYS A 457 -0.44 9.19 15.09
N GLY A 458 -1.64 9.14 15.66
CA GLY A 458 -2.35 10.30 16.24
C GLY A 458 -2.88 11.32 15.21
N VAL A 459 -3.04 10.93 13.95
CA VAL A 459 -3.48 11.80 12.84
C VAL A 459 -4.92 12.29 13.03
N PHE A 460 -5.83 11.43 13.50
CA PHE A 460 -7.21 11.83 13.81
C PHE A 460 -7.25 12.91 14.90
N LYS A 461 -6.55 12.68 16.02
CA LYS A 461 -6.34 13.71 17.06
C LYS A 461 -5.73 15.00 16.49
N TRP A 462 -4.73 14.92 15.63
CA TRP A 462 -4.12 16.11 15.01
C TRP A 462 -5.09 16.90 14.13
N PHE A 463 -6.02 16.24 13.44
CA PHE A 463 -7.13 16.89 12.73
C PHE A 463 -8.18 17.49 13.67
N HIS A 464 -8.54 16.78 14.76
CA HIS A 464 -9.44 17.30 15.80
C HIS A 464 -8.86 18.56 16.46
N ASP A 465 -7.58 18.56 16.81
CA ASP A 465 -6.86 19.71 17.38
C ASP A 465 -6.74 20.88 16.35
N HIS A 466 -6.92 20.60 15.06
CA HIS A 466 -7.09 21.58 13.99
C HIS A 466 -8.55 22.00 13.73
N GLY A 467 -9.52 21.47 14.49
CA GLY A 467 -10.95 21.76 14.41
C GLY A 467 -11.70 21.04 13.28
N ARG A 468 -11.15 19.95 12.70
CA ARG A 468 -11.71 19.31 11.50
C ARG A 468 -12.68 18.18 11.82
N LYS A 469 -13.73 18.09 10.99
CA LYS A 469 -14.85 17.16 11.11
C LYS A 469 -14.82 16.06 10.05
N GLY A 470 -14.34 16.39 8.85
CA GLY A 470 -14.15 15.46 7.75
C GLY A 470 -12.84 15.70 7.02
N ALA A 471 -12.54 14.85 6.04
CA ALA A 471 -11.39 15.05 5.14
C ALA A 471 -11.68 14.58 3.71
N THR A 472 -11.08 15.27 2.75
CA THR A 472 -10.92 14.78 1.37
C THR A 472 -9.69 13.87 1.28
N VAL A 473 -9.81 12.74 0.59
CA VAL A 473 -8.77 11.71 0.53
C VAL A 473 -8.56 11.29 -0.91
N ARG A 474 -7.34 11.36 -1.44
CA ARG A 474 -7.05 11.02 -2.85
C ARG A 474 -5.59 10.66 -3.12
N GLN A 475 -5.37 9.84 -4.15
CA GLN A 475 -4.04 9.50 -4.65
C GLN A 475 -3.44 10.64 -5.49
N VAL A 476 -2.12 10.81 -5.40
CA VAL A 476 -1.37 11.91 -6.09
C VAL A 476 -1.25 11.75 -7.61
N SER A 477 -1.53 10.55 -8.12
CA SER A 477 -1.49 10.19 -9.54
C SER A 477 -2.68 10.72 -10.34
N ASN A 478 -3.81 11.06 -9.69
CA ASN A 478 -4.99 11.56 -10.38
C ASN A 478 -4.94 13.09 -10.51
N VAL A 479 -4.32 13.57 -11.60
CA VAL A 479 -4.17 15.01 -11.90
C VAL A 479 -5.48 15.73 -12.25
N VAL A 480 -6.54 15.00 -12.62
CA VAL A 480 -7.85 15.57 -12.96
C VAL A 480 -8.81 15.63 -11.77
N ALA A 481 -8.47 15.02 -10.63
CA ALA A 481 -9.27 14.89 -9.40
C ALA A 481 -9.79 16.19 -8.76
N ALA A 482 -9.40 17.36 -9.28
CA ALA A 482 -9.92 18.68 -8.87
C ALA A 482 -9.90 19.69 -10.04
N THR A 483 -10.01 19.21 -11.28
CA THR A 483 -10.15 20.07 -12.47
C THR A 483 -11.61 20.43 -12.77
N ASP A 484 -12.54 19.84 -12.02
CA ASP A 484 -13.99 20.02 -12.11
C ASP A 484 -14.59 20.36 -10.72
N MET A 485 -15.92 20.28 -10.61
CA MET A 485 -16.64 20.52 -9.36
C MET A 485 -16.74 19.28 -8.47
N THR A 486 -16.32 18.09 -8.92
CA THR A 486 -16.64 16.79 -8.29
C THR A 486 -16.06 16.65 -6.89
N LEU A 487 -14.80 17.06 -6.67
CA LEU A 487 -14.17 17.00 -5.33
C LEU A 487 -14.83 17.95 -4.32
N LEU A 488 -15.24 19.14 -4.78
CA LEU A 488 -15.96 20.10 -3.93
C LEU A 488 -17.38 19.61 -3.63
N ALA A 489 -18.10 19.10 -4.64
CA ALA A 489 -19.44 18.54 -4.47
C ALA A 489 -19.43 17.33 -3.53
N LEU A 490 -18.49 16.40 -3.70
CA LEU A 490 -18.32 15.23 -2.82
C LEU A 490 -18.14 15.64 -1.34
N ALA A 491 -17.23 16.58 -1.07
CA ALA A 491 -16.98 17.06 0.28
C ALA A 491 -18.16 17.88 0.85
N GLY A 492 -18.80 18.69 0.00
CA GLY A 492 -19.98 19.50 0.34
C GLY A 492 -21.18 18.65 0.71
N ILE A 493 -21.53 17.66 -0.12
CA ILE A 493 -22.57 16.66 0.16
C ILE A 493 -22.23 15.89 1.45
N GLY A 494 -20.96 15.51 1.61
CA GLY A 494 -20.43 14.83 2.78
C GLY A 494 -20.74 15.56 4.10
N LEU A 495 -20.31 16.82 4.18
CA LEU A 495 -20.56 17.68 5.35
C LEU A 495 -22.05 18.06 5.49
N ARG A 496 -22.69 18.55 4.42
CA ARG A 496 -24.06 19.07 4.43
C ARG A 496 -25.07 18.04 4.91
N HIS A 497 -24.95 16.81 4.43
CA HIS A 497 -25.85 15.70 4.77
C HIS A 497 -25.28 14.78 5.85
N ARG A 498 -24.17 15.15 6.51
CA ARG A 498 -23.49 14.39 7.57
C ARG A 498 -23.24 12.92 7.18
N LYS A 499 -22.86 12.69 5.92
CA LYS A 499 -22.47 11.36 5.44
C LYS A 499 -21.25 10.89 6.22
N LYS A 500 -21.13 9.59 6.45
CA LYS A 500 -19.93 9.03 7.13
C LYS A 500 -18.79 8.72 6.18
N LEU A 501 -19.11 8.46 4.92
CA LEU A 501 -18.18 8.35 3.81
C LEU A 501 -18.93 8.70 2.51
N GLY A 502 -18.18 9.16 1.50
CA GLY A 502 -18.61 9.17 0.10
C GLY A 502 -17.41 8.87 -0.81
N PHE A 503 -17.65 8.33 -1.99
CA PHE A 503 -16.65 8.14 -3.05
C PHE A 503 -17.01 8.97 -4.29
N ALA A 504 -16.03 9.32 -5.10
CA ALA A 504 -16.26 9.69 -6.50
C ALA A 504 -16.01 8.49 -7.41
N SER A 505 -16.86 8.34 -8.42
CA SER A 505 -16.76 7.30 -9.44
C SER A 505 -16.91 7.93 -10.84
N CYS A 506 -16.58 7.16 -11.87
CA CYS A 506 -16.89 7.50 -13.26
C CYS A 506 -17.56 6.30 -13.96
N GLN A 507 -18.10 6.53 -15.17
CA GLN A 507 -18.53 5.41 -16.02
C GLN A 507 -17.33 4.51 -16.31
N ARG A 508 -17.52 3.20 -16.08
CA ARG A 508 -16.51 2.18 -16.32
C ARG A 508 -16.36 1.90 -17.81
N ASN A 509 -15.11 1.73 -18.27
CA ASN A 509 -14.86 1.27 -19.64
C ASN A 509 -14.89 -0.27 -19.71
N PRO A 510 -15.60 -0.89 -20.68
CA PRO A 510 -15.56 -2.34 -20.90
C PRO A 510 -14.13 -2.85 -21.10
N GLY A 511 -13.76 -3.93 -20.41
CA GLY A 511 -12.40 -4.48 -20.45
C GLY A 511 -11.33 -3.70 -19.66
N ALA A 512 -11.65 -2.59 -19.01
CA ALA A 512 -10.68 -1.84 -18.19
C ALA A 512 -10.28 -2.60 -16.91
N THR A 513 -9.01 -2.45 -16.52
CA THR A 513 -8.40 -3.05 -15.32
C THR A 513 -8.53 -2.12 -14.11
N GLU A 514 -9.78 -1.77 -13.80
CA GLU A 514 -10.18 -0.84 -12.73
C GLU A 514 -11.16 -1.52 -11.78
N GLY A 515 -11.01 -1.28 -10.48
CA GLY A 515 -11.99 -1.72 -9.48
C GLY A 515 -13.33 -1.00 -9.65
N ILE A 516 -14.39 -1.59 -9.12
CA ILE A 516 -15.75 -1.03 -9.17
C ILE A 516 -16.34 -0.83 -7.78
N ASN A 517 -17.20 0.17 -7.66
CA ASN A 517 -17.92 0.45 -6.44
C ASN A 517 -19.28 -0.25 -6.49
N VAL A 518 -19.63 -0.93 -5.40
CA VAL A 518 -20.77 -1.85 -5.30
C VAL A 518 -21.56 -1.61 -4.02
N LEU A 519 -22.83 -1.98 -4.02
CA LEU A 519 -23.67 -2.13 -2.82
C LEU A 519 -23.82 -3.62 -2.51
N LEU A 520 -23.09 -4.09 -1.49
CA LEU A 520 -23.18 -5.46 -1.00
C LEU A 520 -24.43 -5.63 -0.13
N GLU A 521 -25.26 -6.63 -0.46
CA GLU A 521 -26.33 -7.12 0.40
C GLU A 521 -25.81 -8.32 1.20
N LYS A 522 -25.85 -8.19 2.53
CA LYS A 522 -25.28 -9.16 3.48
C LYS A 522 -26.34 -9.63 4.46
N LYS A 523 -26.19 -10.86 4.94
CA LYS A 523 -26.99 -11.43 6.03
C LYS A 523 -26.09 -11.84 7.18
N ASN A 524 -26.34 -11.25 8.35
CA ASN A 524 -25.58 -11.50 9.56
C ASN A 524 -25.94 -12.87 10.17
N LEU A 525 -25.10 -13.38 11.09
CA LEU A 525 -25.36 -14.63 11.80
C LEU A 525 -26.64 -14.62 12.66
N ASP A 526 -27.14 -13.44 13.04
CA ASP A 526 -28.43 -13.27 13.74
C ASP A 526 -29.65 -13.23 12.77
N GLY A 527 -29.41 -13.47 11.48
CA GLY A 527 -30.43 -13.47 10.44
C GLY A 527 -30.84 -12.10 9.92
N LYS A 528 -30.34 -10.99 10.50
CA LYS A 528 -30.64 -9.63 10.02
C LYS A 528 -29.94 -9.33 8.71
N TRP A 529 -30.58 -8.49 7.91
CA TRP A 529 -29.99 -7.90 6.71
C TRP A 529 -29.08 -6.72 7.07
N ALA A 530 -27.97 -6.60 6.36
CA ALA A 530 -27.05 -5.48 6.44
C ALA A 530 -26.63 -5.10 5.02
N TYR A 531 -26.65 -3.80 4.72
CA TYR A 531 -26.28 -3.27 3.40
C TYR A 531 -25.01 -2.46 3.55
N GLY A 532 -24.01 -2.70 2.69
CA GLY A 532 -22.71 -2.04 2.78
C GLY A 532 -22.17 -1.68 1.41
N LEU A 533 -21.87 -0.40 1.19
CA LEU A 533 -21.04 0.00 0.07
C LEU A 533 -19.64 -0.62 0.20
N SER A 534 -18.96 -0.87 -0.91
CA SER A 534 -17.59 -1.39 -0.97
C SER A 534 -17.00 -1.15 -2.35
N CYS A 535 -15.67 -1.28 -2.49
CA CYS A 535 -15.04 -1.55 -3.78
C CYS A 535 -14.80 -3.06 -3.93
N ILE A 536 -14.84 -3.57 -5.17
CA ILE A 536 -14.28 -4.87 -5.56
C ILE A 536 -13.17 -4.58 -6.59
N GLU A 537 -11.97 -5.13 -6.37
CA GLU A 537 -10.83 -4.92 -7.28
C GLU A 537 -10.90 -5.83 -8.51
N TYR A 538 -10.39 -5.34 -9.65
CA TYR A 538 -10.43 -6.06 -10.92
C TYR A 538 -9.68 -7.41 -10.90
N THR A 539 -8.75 -7.59 -9.97
CA THR A 539 -8.04 -8.85 -9.74
C THR A 539 -8.90 -9.93 -9.10
N GLU A 540 -10.04 -9.56 -8.51
CA GLU A 540 -10.93 -10.41 -7.74
C GLU A 540 -12.31 -10.61 -8.39
N PHE A 541 -12.59 -10.03 -9.56
CA PHE A 541 -13.86 -10.21 -10.27
C PHE A 541 -14.24 -11.69 -10.47
N ASP A 542 -13.24 -12.56 -10.67
CA ASP A 542 -13.42 -14.02 -10.74
C ASP A 542 -14.07 -14.60 -9.46
N LYS A 543 -13.71 -14.08 -8.27
CA LYS A 543 -14.25 -14.49 -6.95
C LYS A 543 -15.70 -14.06 -6.70
N PHE A 544 -16.21 -13.14 -7.53
CA PHE A 544 -17.53 -12.54 -7.38
C PHE A 544 -18.41 -12.77 -8.63
N GLY A 545 -17.96 -13.57 -9.61
CA GLY A 545 -18.70 -13.86 -10.84
C GLY A 545 -18.86 -12.67 -11.80
N ILE A 546 -18.05 -11.63 -11.63
CA ILE A 546 -18.16 -10.36 -12.36
C ILE A 546 -17.45 -10.50 -13.70
N THR A 547 -18.16 -10.27 -14.80
CA THR A 547 -17.58 -10.45 -16.14
C THR A 547 -16.77 -9.22 -16.58
N VAL A 548 -15.66 -9.45 -17.30
CA VAL A 548 -14.76 -8.37 -17.78
C VAL A 548 -15.12 -7.90 -19.20
N GLY A 549 -15.84 -8.73 -19.95
CA GLY A 549 -16.30 -8.41 -21.30
C GLY A 549 -17.45 -7.39 -21.33
N PRO A 550 -17.85 -6.91 -22.51
CA PRO A 550 -19.08 -6.13 -22.64
C PRO A 550 -20.29 -6.97 -22.20
N PRO A 551 -21.29 -6.38 -21.53
CA PRO A 551 -22.54 -7.08 -21.22
C PRO A 551 -23.17 -7.60 -22.52
N SER A 552 -23.71 -8.81 -22.49
CA SER A 552 -24.47 -9.33 -23.65
C SER A 552 -25.74 -8.47 -23.85
N PRO A 553 -26.31 -8.39 -25.07
CA PRO A 553 -27.48 -7.51 -25.32
C PRO A 553 -28.72 -7.79 -24.48
N ASN A 554 -28.80 -8.96 -23.82
CA ASN A 554 -29.86 -9.37 -22.90
C ASN A 554 -29.32 -9.62 -21.47
N SER A 555 -28.15 -9.07 -21.12
CA SER A 555 -27.53 -9.19 -19.79
C SER A 555 -28.30 -8.38 -18.76
N LEU A 556 -28.64 -9.01 -17.63
CA LEU A 556 -29.18 -8.33 -16.45
C LEU A 556 -28.08 -7.83 -15.49
N GLN A 557 -26.79 -8.03 -15.80
CA GLN A 557 -25.70 -7.37 -15.05
C GLN A 557 -25.76 -5.86 -15.33
N ALA A 558 -26.09 -5.07 -14.30
CA ALA A 558 -26.05 -3.61 -14.36
C ALA A 558 -24.60 -3.10 -14.47
N GLU A 559 -24.41 -1.93 -15.07
CA GLU A 559 -23.09 -1.30 -15.16
C GLU A 559 -22.66 -0.79 -13.77
N PHE A 560 -21.67 -1.44 -13.18
CA PHE A 560 -21.05 -0.97 -11.94
C PHE A 560 -20.05 0.18 -12.23
N PRO A 561 -20.14 1.30 -11.50
CA PRO A 561 -19.28 2.46 -11.74
C PRO A 561 -17.85 2.22 -11.25
N ALA A 562 -16.86 2.80 -11.93
CA ALA A 562 -15.45 2.59 -11.65
C ALA A 562 -14.97 3.36 -10.41
N ASN A 563 -14.07 2.75 -9.62
CA ASN A 563 -13.45 3.37 -8.46
C ASN A 563 -12.35 4.36 -8.87
N THR A 564 -12.43 5.62 -8.41
CA THR A 564 -11.38 6.64 -8.63
C THR A 564 -10.37 6.76 -7.48
N ASN A 565 -10.62 6.10 -6.35
CA ASN A 565 -9.93 6.25 -5.06
C ASN A 565 -9.87 7.70 -4.56
N ILE A 566 -10.93 8.49 -4.85
CA ILE A 566 -11.22 9.80 -4.27
C ILE A 566 -12.38 9.65 -3.28
N LEU A 567 -12.14 9.92 -2.00
CA LEU A 567 -13.14 9.82 -0.93
C LEU A 567 -13.37 11.16 -0.21
N TYR A 568 -14.56 11.29 0.37
CA TYR A 568 -14.81 12.09 1.56
C TYR A 568 -14.99 11.14 2.76
N VAL A 569 -14.42 11.49 3.92
CA VAL A 569 -14.61 10.73 5.18
C VAL A 569 -15.01 11.66 6.33
N ASP A 570 -15.92 11.18 7.19
CA ASP A 570 -16.19 11.75 8.52
C ASP A 570 -15.11 11.25 9.49
N LEU A 571 -14.30 12.16 10.03
CA LEU A 571 -13.12 11.80 10.81
C LEU A 571 -13.46 11.04 12.11
N PRO A 572 -14.49 11.42 12.90
CA PRO A 572 -14.89 10.64 14.07
C PRO A 572 -15.35 9.22 13.75
N SER A 573 -16.12 9.02 12.66
CA SER A 573 -16.52 7.67 12.24
C SER A 573 -15.34 6.87 11.66
N ALA A 574 -14.34 7.51 11.07
CA ALA A 574 -13.12 6.81 10.67
C ALA A 574 -12.26 6.41 11.88
N GLU A 575 -12.09 7.30 12.86
CA GLU A 575 -11.35 7.02 14.11
C GLU A 575 -11.99 5.87 14.91
N LEU A 576 -13.32 5.78 14.94
CA LEU A 576 -14.07 4.68 15.59
C LEU A 576 -13.74 3.29 15.02
N ILE A 577 -13.45 3.19 13.72
CA ILE A 577 -13.07 1.91 13.08
C ILE A 577 -11.57 1.67 13.22
N ALA A 578 -10.75 2.70 12.97
CA ALA A 578 -9.30 2.62 13.07
C ALA A 578 -8.79 2.29 14.49
N SER A 579 -9.54 2.67 15.52
CA SER A 579 -9.25 2.37 16.94
C SER A 579 -9.71 0.98 17.40
N SER A 580 -10.34 0.17 16.53
CA SER A 580 -10.70 -1.19 16.91
C SER A 580 -9.45 -2.05 17.17
N LYS A 581 -9.42 -2.71 18.33
CA LYS A 581 -8.32 -3.62 18.69
C LYS A 581 -8.50 -5.02 18.08
N ASP A 582 -9.02 -5.05 16.86
CA ASP A 582 -9.30 -6.25 16.08
C ASP A 582 -9.16 -5.96 14.57
N ALA A 583 -9.37 -7.00 13.75
CA ALA A 583 -9.26 -6.93 12.29
C ALA A 583 -10.16 -5.88 11.59
N ARG A 584 -11.15 -5.26 12.27
CA ARG A 584 -11.97 -4.19 11.67
C ARG A 584 -11.17 -2.90 11.42
N SER A 585 -10.05 -2.71 12.11
CA SER A 585 -9.10 -1.62 11.88
C SER A 585 -8.27 -1.78 10.59
N LEU A 586 -8.22 -3.01 10.05
CA LEU A 586 -7.48 -3.39 8.83
C LEU A 586 -8.41 -4.14 7.83
N PRO A 587 -9.52 -3.54 7.35
CA PRO A 587 -10.49 -4.21 6.48
C PRO A 587 -10.00 -4.29 5.02
N GLY A 588 -10.49 -5.26 4.24
CA GLY A 588 -10.13 -5.43 2.83
C GLY A 588 -8.77 -6.05 2.58
N MET A 589 -8.38 -7.04 3.36
CA MET A 589 -7.10 -7.75 3.22
C MET A 589 -7.08 -8.65 1.97
N VAL A 590 -6.53 -8.15 0.86
CA VAL A 590 -6.44 -8.89 -0.41
C VAL A 590 -5.00 -9.30 -0.73
N LEU A 591 -4.83 -10.57 -1.13
CA LEU A 591 -3.59 -11.12 -1.68
C LEU A 591 -3.64 -11.20 -3.21
N ASN A 592 -2.73 -10.50 -3.89
CA ASN A 592 -2.57 -10.62 -5.34
C ASN A 592 -1.55 -11.72 -5.70
N VAL A 593 -2.02 -12.95 -5.83
CA VAL A 593 -1.20 -14.13 -6.23
C VAL A 593 -0.87 -14.19 -7.73
N LYS A 594 -1.57 -13.38 -8.56
CA LYS A 594 -1.48 -13.43 -10.03
C LYS A 594 -0.21 -12.78 -10.59
N LYS A 595 0.51 -11.96 -9.80
CA LYS A 595 1.71 -11.24 -10.27
C LYS A 595 3.02 -11.84 -9.72
N PRO A 596 3.87 -12.47 -10.55
CA PRO A 596 5.21 -12.89 -10.12
C PRO A 596 6.16 -11.68 -10.02
N ILE A 597 7.15 -11.80 -9.13
CA ILE A 597 8.18 -10.79 -8.89
C ILE A 597 9.56 -11.42 -9.04
N THR A 598 10.48 -10.67 -9.63
CA THR A 598 11.90 -11.02 -9.73
C THR A 598 12.66 -10.32 -8.61
N PHE A 599 13.50 -11.07 -7.89
CA PHE A 599 14.46 -10.54 -6.93
C PHE A 599 15.85 -11.14 -7.20
N VAL A 600 16.86 -10.70 -6.45
CA VAL A 600 18.22 -11.25 -6.51
C VAL A 600 18.53 -11.86 -5.14
N ASP A 601 19.05 -13.08 -5.14
CA ASP A 601 19.47 -13.79 -3.93
C ASP A 601 20.95 -13.51 -3.57
N GLU A 602 21.40 -14.10 -2.47
CA GLU A 602 22.78 -13.98 -1.96
C GLU A 602 23.86 -14.49 -2.92
N PHE A 603 23.50 -15.33 -3.90
CA PHE A 603 24.39 -15.84 -4.94
C PHE A 603 24.38 -14.96 -6.20
N GLY A 604 23.65 -13.83 -6.19
CA GLY A 604 23.48 -12.94 -7.33
C GLY A 604 22.50 -13.46 -8.38
N MET A 605 21.77 -14.55 -8.11
CA MET A 605 20.89 -15.20 -9.07
C MET A 605 19.52 -14.51 -9.08
N LYS A 606 18.96 -14.32 -10.29
CA LYS A 606 17.63 -13.72 -10.47
C LYS A 606 16.53 -14.74 -10.22
N GLN A 607 16.08 -14.83 -8.98
CA GLN A 607 14.94 -15.65 -8.57
C GLN A 607 13.61 -15.03 -8.99
N ARG A 608 12.60 -15.87 -9.24
CA ARG A 608 11.24 -15.43 -9.60
C ARG A 608 10.22 -16.24 -8.81
N CYS A 609 9.47 -15.55 -7.94
CA CYS A 609 8.44 -16.14 -7.08
C CYS A 609 7.08 -15.50 -7.38
N LYS A 610 5.98 -16.25 -7.23
CA LYS A 610 4.63 -15.65 -7.10
C LYS A 610 4.54 -15.03 -5.72
N LEU A 611 4.54 -13.70 -5.66
CA LEU A 611 4.99 -13.00 -4.47
C LEU A 611 3.98 -11.94 -4.04
N MET A 612 3.47 -12.10 -2.84
CA MET A 612 2.35 -11.31 -2.37
C MET A 612 2.77 -9.89 -2.01
N THR A 613 1.88 -8.96 -2.35
CA THR A 613 1.89 -7.60 -1.82
C THR A 613 0.48 -7.36 -1.34
N TRP A 614 0.33 -7.02 -0.07
CA TRP A 614 -0.98 -6.68 0.50
C TRP A 614 -1.59 -5.53 -0.30
N HIS A 615 -2.82 -5.72 -0.75
CA HIS A 615 -3.65 -4.66 -1.29
C HIS A 615 -4.81 -4.50 -0.31
N TYR A 616 -4.83 -3.38 0.41
CA TYR A 616 -6.00 -3.00 1.21
C TYR A 616 -6.86 -2.06 0.38
N CYS A 617 -8.00 -2.58 -0.10
CA CYS A 617 -8.99 -1.80 -0.84
C CYS A 617 -9.42 -0.60 0.01
N PHE A 618 -9.32 0.60 -0.55
CA PHE A 618 -9.51 1.85 0.20
C PHE A 618 -10.93 1.99 0.79
N GLU A 619 -11.87 1.26 0.19
CA GLU A 619 -13.31 1.29 0.44
C GLU A 619 -13.88 0.08 1.20
N GLU A 620 -13.10 -0.97 1.48
CA GLU A 620 -13.57 -2.08 2.35
C GLU A 620 -13.86 -1.60 3.79
N PHE A 621 -13.24 -0.49 4.17
CA PHE A 621 -13.55 0.31 5.35
C PHE A 621 -15.05 0.62 5.49
N ILE A 622 -15.77 0.82 4.39
CA ILE A 622 -17.18 1.20 4.37
C ILE A 622 -18.08 0.09 4.94
N SER A 623 -17.77 -1.17 4.64
CA SER A 623 -18.49 -2.32 5.20
C SER A 623 -18.35 -2.39 6.73
N SER A 624 -17.23 -1.95 7.30
CA SER A 624 -17.02 -1.93 8.75
C SER A 624 -17.72 -0.75 9.44
N ILE A 625 -17.78 0.42 8.80
CA ILE A 625 -18.53 1.59 9.31
C ILE A 625 -20.01 1.24 9.56
N ILE A 626 -20.67 0.61 8.59
CA ILE A 626 -22.13 0.45 8.63
C ILE A 626 -22.56 -0.62 9.64
N VAL A 627 -21.79 -1.71 9.81
CA VAL A 627 -22.08 -2.73 10.83
C VAL A 627 -21.96 -2.18 12.25
N ILE A 628 -20.96 -1.32 12.51
CA ILE A 628 -20.75 -0.72 13.85
C ILE A 628 -21.77 0.37 14.19
N LEU A 629 -22.31 1.09 13.21
CA LEU A 629 -23.30 2.16 13.44
C LEU A 629 -24.77 1.69 13.42
N LEU A 630 -25.02 0.40 13.19
CA LEU A 630 -26.34 -0.25 13.25
C LEU A 630 -26.41 -1.38 14.30
N SER A 631 -25.40 -1.45 15.19
CA SER A 631 -25.33 -2.34 16.36
C SER A 631 -25.52 -1.57 17.65
#